data_AF-A0A3Q7NRW1-F1
#
_entry.id   AF-A0A3Q7NRW1-F1
#
_cell.length_a   1.000
_cell.length_b   1.000
_cell.length_c   1.000
_cell.angle_alpha   90.00
_cell.angle_beta   90.00
_cell.angle_gamma   90.00
#
_symmetry.space_group_name_H-M   'P 1'
#
loop_
_entity.id
_entity.type
_entity.pdbx_description
1 polymer ?
#
loop_
_entity_poly.entity_id
_entity_poly.type
_entity_poly.pdbx_seq_one_letter_code
_entity_poly.pdbx_strand_id
1 'polypeptide(L)'
;SFEEIIPARKLKNFYPGVAEHKDISKLVLLLSSSVNSLRKVAHEALQDFQKYKTLWTEDRDMKVKEFLANNPSLTEIRSEILHFATFEQEIDELKPIIVVGALELHTEPMKLALSIEAKAWKMLLCRYLNEEYKKKMSDMIAFINEYLKKLSRPIRDLDDVRFAMEALSSIRDNEIQMDMTLGPIEEAYAILNRFEVEVTKEESEAVDTLRYSFNKLQSKA
;
A
#
# COMPACT_ATOMS: atom_id res chain seq x y z
N SER A 1 -15.67 27.61 88.93
CA SER A 1 -15.99 26.18 88.85
C SER A 1 -16.76 25.92 87.59
N PHE A 2 -16.31 24.95 86.80
CA PHE A 2 -17.00 24.28 85.68
C PHE A 2 -17.24 25.09 84.39
N GLU A 3 -16.21 25.19 83.54
CA GLU A 3 -16.44 25.13 82.10
C GLU A 3 -16.91 23.71 81.77
N GLU A 4 -18.18 23.57 81.37
CA GLU A 4 -18.68 22.33 80.76
C GLU A 4 -17.98 22.12 79.42
N ILE A 5 -16.95 21.27 79.42
CA ILE A 5 -16.33 20.75 78.21
C ILE A 5 -17.38 19.87 77.52
N ILE A 6 -18.09 20.44 76.55
CA ILE A 6 -18.95 19.67 75.63
C ILE A 6 -18.03 18.66 74.94
N PRO A 7 -18.22 17.34 75.15
CA PRO A 7 -17.32 16.36 74.56
C PRO A 7 -17.43 16.43 73.04
N ALA A 8 -16.31 16.69 72.37
CA ALA A 8 -16.22 16.67 70.91
C ALA A 8 -16.77 15.32 70.43
N ARG A 9 -17.95 15.35 69.79
CA ARG A 9 -18.65 14.17 69.30
C ARG A 9 -17.72 13.49 68.31
N LYS A 10 -17.04 12.41 68.73
CA LYS A 10 -16.16 11.62 67.85
C LYS A 10 -16.97 11.25 66.61
N LEU A 11 -16.59 11.78 65.45
CA LEU A 11 -17.17 11.39 64.17
C LEU A 11 -17.02 9.88 64.05
N LYS A 12 -18.13 9.14 64.12
CA LYS A 12 -18.10 7.69 63.97
C LYS A 12 -17.66 7.40 62.54
N ASN A 13 -16.54 6.69 62.40
CA ASN A 13 -16.10 6.20 61.11
C ASN A 13 -17.00 5.03 60.70
N PHE A 14 -17.94 5.26 59.79
CA PHE A 14 -18.86 4.24 59.29
C PHE A 14 -18.23 3.36 58.19
N TYR A 15 -17.04 3.70 57.71
CA TYR A 15 -16.37 2.98 56.63
C TYR A 15 -16.24 1.46 56.87
N PRO A 16 -15.78 0.96 58.04
CA PRO A 16 -15.60 -0.49 58.23
C PRO A 16 -16.93 -1.25 58.17
N GLY A 17 -17.98 -0.70 58.79
CA GLY A 17 -19.32 -1.32 58.79
C GLY A 17 -19.99 -1.30 57.42
N VAL A 18 -19.68 -0.32 56.58
CA VAL A 18 -20.15 -0.22 55.20
C VAL A 18 -19.32 -1.15 54.29
N ALA A 19 -18.00 -1.17 54.42
CA ALA A 19 -17.11 -2.01 53.60
C ALA A 19 -17.34 -3.52 53.83
N GLU A 20 -17.64 -3.93 55.08
CA GLU A 20 -17.93 -5.32 55.46
C GLU A 20 -19.42 -5.68 55.26
N HIS A 21 -20.26 -4.73 54.84
CA HIS A 21 -21.68 -4.99 54.65
C HIS A 21 -21.90 -5.98 53.51
N LYS A 22 -22.60 -7.09 53.79
CA LYS A 22 -22.81 -8.19 52.84
C LYS A 22 -23.36 -7.73 51.49
N ASP A 23 -24.28 -6.77 51.48
CA ASP A 23 -24.86 -6.29 50.23
C ASP A 23 -23.88 -5.44 49.41
N ILE A 24 -22.96 -4.72 50.07
CA ILE A 24 -21.90 -3.98 49.40
C ILE A 24 -20.89 -4.98 48.80
N SER A 25 -20.49 -6.01 49.54
CA SER A 25 -19.62 -7.05 49.00
C SER A 25 -20.25 -7.77 47.79
N LYS A 26 -21.57 -8.05 47.83
CA LYS A 26 -22.30 -8.62 46.68
C LYS A 26 -22.30 -7.69 45.46
N LEU A 27 -22.53 -6.38 45.65
CA LEU A 27 -22.51 -5.40 44.57
C LEU A 27 -21.11 -5.26 43.96
N VAL A 28 -20.05 -5.29 44.78
CA VAL A 28 -18.66 -5.26 44.29
C VAL A 28 -18.32 -6.52 43.50
N LEU A 29 -18.78 -7.70 43.94
CA LEU A 29 -18.62 -8.95 43.21
C LEU A 29 -19.36 -8.92 41.86
N LEU A 30 -20.60 -8.42 41.85
CA LEU A 30 -21.38 -8.25 40.62
C LEU A 30 -20.69 -7.29 39.65
N LEU A 31 -20.23 -6.12 40.13
CA LEU A 31 -19.51 -5.15 39.33
C LEU A 31 -18.22 -5.75 38.74
N SER A 32 -17.46 -6.51 39.55
CA SER A 32 -16.24 -7.17 39.10
C SER A 32 -16.53 -8.21 38.01
N SER A 33 -17.64 -8.95 38.13
CA SER A 33 -18.11 -9.87 37.09
C SER A 33 -18.51 -9.13 35.81
N SER A 34 -19.24 -8.03 35.92
CA SER A 34 -19.64 -7.19 34.78
C SER A 34 -18.45 -6.54 34.08
N VAL A 35 -17.44 -6.08 34.81
CA VAL A 35 -16.20 -5.53 34.21
C VAL A 35 -15.42 -6.64 33.50
N ASN A 36 -15.35 -7.84 34.08
CA ASN A 36 -14.68 -8.97 33.44
C ASN A 36 -15.39 -9.44 32.17
N SER A 37 -16.73 -9.37 32.10
CA SER A 37 -17.45 -9.73 30.87
C SER A 37 -17.18 -8.72 29.75
N LEU A 38 -17.00 -7.42 30.06
CA LEU A 38 -16.61 -6.40 29.07
C LEU A 38 -15.25 -6.69 28.44
N ARG A 39 -14.32 -7.32 29.16
CA ARG A 39 -12.99 -7.67 28.63
C ARG A 39 -13.09 -8.58 27.40
N LYS A 40 -14.03 -9.53 27.42
CA LYS A 40 -14.24 -10.45 26.29
C LYS A 40 -14.76 -9.69 25.06
N VAL A 41 -15.78 -8.84 25.24
CA VAL A 41 -16.38 -8.06 24.15
C VAL A 41 -15.39 -7.04 23.59
N ALA A 42 -14.58 -6.41 24.45
CA ALA A 42 -13.52 -5.50 24.00
C ALA A 42 -12.44 -6.25 23.21
N HIS A 43 -12.07 -7.46 23.63
CA HIS A 43 -11.13 -8.29 22.88
C HIS A 43 -11.68 -8.70 21.51
N GLU A 44 -12.96 -9.07 21.43
CA GLU A 44 -13.64 -9.38 20.16
C GLU A 44 -13.63 -8.17 19.22
N ALA A 45 -13.96 -6.97 19.71
CA ALA A 45 -13.88 -5.75 18.91
C ALA A 45 -12.45 -5.44 18.42
N LEU A 46 -11.42 -5.79 19.20
CA LEU A 46 -10.02 -5.61 18.80
C LEU A 46 -9.53 -6.68 17.80
N GLN A 47 -10.15 -7.86 17.78
CA GLN A 47 -9.80 -8.93 16.84
C GLN A 47 -10.14 -8.55 15.40
N ASP A 48 -11.18 -7.77 15.18
CA ASP A 48 -11.57 -7.28 13.85
C ASP A 48 -10.45 -6.50 13.15
N PHE A 49 -9.55 -5.88 13.91
CA PHE A 49 -8.40 -5.16 13.36
C PHE A 49 -7.22 -6.06 13.01
N GLN A 50 -7.17 -7.30 13.50
CA GLN A 50 -6.05 -8.22 13.22
C GLN A 50 -5.94 -8.58 11.74
N LYS A 51 -6.99 -8.37 10.94
CA LYS A 51 -6.90 -8.50 9.47
C LYS A 51 -5.88 -7.55 8.84
N TYR A 52 -5.61 -6.40 9.47
CA TYR A 52 -4.63 -5.42 9.02
C TYR A 52 -3.22 -5.65 9.57
N LYS A 53 -2.99 -6.77 10.26
CA LYS A 53 -1.74 -7.05 10.98
C LYS A 53 -0.49 -6.95 10.12
N THR A 54 -0.61 -7.32 8.85
CA THR A 54 0.42 -7.20 7.83
C THR A 54 1.00 -5.79 7.75
N LEU A 55 0.17 -4.75 7.92
CA LEU A 55 0.58 -3.36 7.80
C LEU A 55 1.63 -2.95 8.84
N TRP A 56 1.55 -3.47 10.07
CA TRP A 56 2.43 -3.06 11.18
C TRP A 56 3.43 -4.10 11.65
N THR A 57 3.29 -5.36 11.22
CA THR A 57 4.15 -6.46 11.70
C THR A 57 5.36 -6.67 10.80
N GLU A 58 5.24 -6.33 9.53
CA GLU A 58 6.26 -6.63 8.52
C GLU A 58 7.00 -5.37 8.11
N ASP A 59 8.28 -5.54 7.76
CA ASP A 59 9.05 -4.48 7.13
C ASP A 59 8.63 -4.39 5.66
N ARG A 60 8.01 -3.25 5.32
CA ARG A 60 7.48 -2.97 3.99
C ARG A 60 8.55 -3.10 2.90
N ASP A 61 9.72 -2.51 3.14
CA ASP A 61 10.80 -2.49 2.16
C ASP A 61 11.39 -3.88 1.95
N MET A 62 11.50 -4.69 3.00
CA MET A 62 11.96 -6.08 2.92
C MET A 62 10.98 -6.96 2.14
N LYS A 63 9.69 -6.93 2.49
CA LYS A 63 8.69 -7.80 1.87
C LYS A 63 8.46 -7.45 0.40
N VAL A 64 8.42 -6.16 0.06
CA VAL A 64 8.29 -5.75 -1.35
C VAL A 64 9.51 -6.17 -2.15
N LYS A 65 10.73 -6.07 -1.59
CA LYS A 65 11.94 -6.57 -2.26
C LYS A 65 11.91 -8.08 -2.47
N GLU A 66 11.51 -8.85 -1.47
CA GLU A 66 11.37 -10.32 -1.61
C GLU A 66 10.32 -10.70 -2.65
N PHE A 67 9.17 -10.00 -2.65
CA PHE A 67 8.12 -10.20 -3.63
C PHE A 67 8.63 -9.93 -5.05
N LEU A 68 9.34 -8.82 -5.26
CA LEU A 68 9.90 -8.45 -6.57
C LEU A 68 11.06 -9.36 -6.99
N ALA A 69 11.85 -9.88 -6.04
CA ALA A 69 12.92 -10.84 -6.33
C ALA A 69 12.39 -12.14 -6.95
N ASN A 70 11.13 -12.48 -6.72
CA ASN A 70 10.47 -13.63 -7.33
C ASN A 70 10.05 -13.38 -8.79
N ASN A 71 10.34 -12.20 -9.36
CA ASN A 71 9.90 -11.77 -10.69
C ASN A 71 8.39 -11.96 -10.91
N PRO A 72 7.54 -11.29 -10.10
CA PRO A 72 6.11 -11.42 -10.20
C PRO A 72 5.62 -10.85 -11.54
N SER A 73 4.57 -11.45 -12.07
CA SER A 73 3.87 -10.95 -13.24
C SER A 73 3.18 -9.62 -12.95
N LEU A 74 2.91 -8.84 -14.01
CA LEU A 74 2.19 -7.58 -13.88
C LEU A 74 0.82 -7.75 -13.22
N THR A 75 0.16 -8.89 -13.46
CA THR A 75 -1.11 -9.27 -12.83
C THR A 75 -0.98 -9.45 -11.32
N GLU A 76 0.08 -10.11 -10.86
CA GLU A 76 0.35 -10.32 -9.43
C GLU A 76 0.66 -8.99 -8.74
N ILE A 77 1.50 -8.14 -9.35
CA ILE A 77 1.79 -6.79 -8.83
C ILE A 77 0.49 -5.99 -8.72
N ARG A 78 -0.36 -6.02 -9.76
CA ARG A 78 -1.66 -5.34 -9.75
C ARG A 78 -2.58 -5.86 -8.64
N SER A 79 -2.60 -7.17 -8.41
CA SER A 79 -3.40 -7.79 -7.35
C SER A 79 -2.93 -7.32 -5.97
N GLU A 80 -1.62 -7.25 -5.76
CA GLU A 80 -1.04 -6.80 -4.48
C GLU A 80 -1.33 -5.31 -4.23
N ILE A 81 -1.21 -4.46 -5.25
CA ILE A 81 -1.60 -3.04 -5.15
C ILE A 81 -3.09 -2.90 -4.82
N LEU A 82 -3.95 -3.71 -5.45
CA LEU A 82 -5.38 -3.72 -5.19
C LEU A 82 -5.71 -4.20 -3.76
N HIS A 83 -4.94 -5.15 -3.23
CA HIS A 83 -5.09 -5.61 -1.85
C HIS A 83 -4.91 -4.47 -0.85
N PHE A 84 -3.82 -3.70 -0.98
CA PHE A 84 -3.59 -2.53 -0.11
C PHE A 84 -4.57 -1.38 -0.36
N ALA A 85 -5.02 -1.18 -1.60
CA ALA A 85 -6.07 -0.20 -1.90
C ALA A 85 -7.42 -0.59 -1.26
N THR A 86 -7.71 -1.89 -1.18
CA THR A 86 -8.91 -2.40 -0.49
C THR A 86 -8.80 -2.14 1.02
N PHE A 87 -7.63 -2.36 1.62
CA PHE A 87 -7.40 -2.00 3.02
C PHE A 87 -7.62 -0.51 3.28
N GLU A 88 -7.10 0.37 2.42
CA GLU A 88 -7.32 1.82 2.54
C GLU A 88 -8.83 2.16 2.56
N GLN A 89 -9.61 1.60 1.63
CA GLN A 89 -11.07 1.80 1.60
C GLN A 89 -11.75 1.23 2.85
N GLU A 90 -11.43 0.00 3.26
CA GLU A 90 -12.03 -0.60 4.44
C GLU A 90 -11.70 0.18 5.72
N ILE A 91 -10.47 0.69 5.84
CA ILE A 91 -10.03 1.51 6.96
C ILE A 91 -10.81 2.83 6.98
N ASP A 92 -11.04 3.45 5.81
CA ASP A 92 -11.84 4.66 5.68
C ASP A 92 -13.31 4.46 6.05
N GLU A 93 -13.85 3.26 5.88
CA GLU A 93 -15.21 2.89 6.29
C GLU A 93 -15.32 2.55 7.78
N LEU A 94 -14.19 2.41 8.51
CA LEU A 94 -14.21 2.15 9.96
C LEU A 94 -14.90 3.30 10.72
N LYS A 95 -15.78 2.91 11.63
CA LYS A 95 -16.45 3.83 12.56
C LYS A 95 -15.43 4.45 13.51
N PRO A 96 -15.47 5.77 13.75
CA PRO A 96 -14.54 6.46 14.65
C PRO A 96 -14.73 6.10 16.13
N ILE A 97 -15.91 5.58 16.48
CA ILE A 97 -16.27 5.17 17.84
C ILE A 97 -16.97 3.81 17.79
N ILE A 98 -16.49 2.87 18.61
CA ILE A 98 -17.12 1.57 18.83
C ILE A 98 -17.58 1.50 20.28
N VAL A 99 -18.89 1.37 20.49
CA VAL A 99 -19.47 1.25 21.83
C VAL A 99 -19.40 -0.22 22.28
N VAL A 100 -18.69 -0.48 23.37
CA VAL A 100 -18.49 -1.80 23.97
C VAL A 100 -19.09 -1.82 25.37
N GLY A 101 -20.40 -2.09 25.44
CA GLY A 101 -21.15 -2.08 26.69
C GLY A 101 -21.15 -0.70 27.35
N ALA A 102 -20.42 -0.57 28.45
CA ALA A 102 -20.25 0.70 29.19
C ALA A 102 -18.98 1.49 28.79
N LEU A 103 -18.26 1.05 27.76
CA LEU A 103 -17.02 1.64 27.26
C LEU A 103 -17.20 2.16 25.84
N GLU A 104 -16.41 3.16 25.47
CA GLU A 104 -16.30 3.65 24.10
C GLU A 104 -14.84 3.51 23.65
N LEU A 105 -14.63 2.86 22.50
CA LEU A 105 -13.33 2.73 21.86
C LEU A 105 -13.23 3.78 20.76
N HIS A 106 -12.32 4.74 20.95
CA HIS A 106 -11.99 5.74 19.94
C HIS A 106 -10.94 5.17 18.98
N THR A 107 -11.33 4.99 17.72
CA THR A 107 -10.49 4.35 16.70
C THR A 107 -9.83 5.35 15.76
N GLU A 108 -10.16 6.66 15.86
CA GLU A 108 -9.65 7.69 14.95
C GLU A 108 -8.11 7.71 14.81
N PRO A 109 -7.30 7.67 15.89
CA PRO A 109 -5.84 7.69 15.75
C PRO A 109 -5.31 6.43 15.06
N MET A 110 -5.94 5.28 15.34
CA MET A 110 -5.59 4.00 14.74
C MET A 110 -5.96 3.97 13.26
N LYS A 111 -7.15 4.47 12.90
CA LYS A 111 -7.62 4.62 11.52
C LYS A 111 -6.65 5.47 10.71
N LEU A 112 -6.25 6.63 11.24
CA LEU A 112 -5.27 7.49 10.59
C LEU A 112 -3.93 6.78 10.38
N ALA A 113 -3.40 6.13 11.42
CA ALA A 113 -2.13 5.40 11.33
C ALA A 113 -2.19 4.26 10.29
N LEU A 114 -3.25 3.46 10.30
CA LEU A 114 -3.44 2.36 9.34
C LEU A 114 -3.63 2.86 7.92
N SER A 115 -4.37 3.96 7.71
CA SER A 115 -4.56 4.56 6.39
C SER A 115 -3.24 5.08 5.81
N ILE A 116 -2.43 5.75 6.63
CA ILE A 116 -1.08 6.18 6.24
C ILE A 116 -0.23 4.97 5.82
N GLU A 117 -0.23 3.91 6.62
CA GLU A 117 0.58 2.72 6.36
C GLU A 117 0.11 1.99 5.08
N ALA A 118 -1.20 1.74 4.93
CA ALA A 118 -1.77 1.12 3.73
C ALA A 118 -1.42 1.91 2.46
N LYS A 119 -1.54 3.24 2.50
CA LYS A 119 -1.11 4.11 1.42
C LYS A 119 0.38 4.01 1.16
N ALA A 120 1.20 3.89 2.21
CA ALA A 120 2.64 3.76 2.12
C ALA A 120 3.05 2.42 1.45
N TRP A 121 2.34 1.31 1.71
CA TRP A 121 2.51 0.03 1.01
C TRP A 121 2.15 0.13 -0.47
N LYS A 122 0.96 0.66 -0.77
CA LYS A 122 0.48 0.90 -2.14
C LYS A 122 1.47 1.74 -2.95
N MET A 123 1.92 2.87 -2.40
CA MET A 123 2.85 3.77 -3.07
C MET A 123 4.23 3.14 -3.29
N LEU A 124 4.71 2.29 -2.38
CA LEU A 124 6.00 1.61 -2.57
C LEU A 124 5.94 0.65 -3.77
N LEU A 125 4.91 -0.18 -3.85
CA LEU A 125 4.70 -1.09 -5.00
C LEU A 125 4.60 -0.33 -6.32
N CYS A 126 3.84 0.77 -6.34
CA CYS A 126 3.73 1.63 -7.51
C CYS A 126 5.08 2.25 -7.92
N ARG A 127 5.91 2.70 -6.97
CA ARG A 127 7.23 3.25 -7.29
C ARG A 127 8.13 2.20 -7.96
N TYR A 128 8.15 0.98 -7.43
CA TYR A 128 8.91 -0.11 -8.04
C TYR A 128 8.41 -0.46 -9.44
N LEU A 129 7.09 -0.54 -9.61
CA LEU A 129 6.49 -0.76 -10.93
C LEU A 129 6.91 0.35 -11.91
N ASN A 130 6.88 1.61 -11.49
CA ASN A 130 7.32 2.73 -12.32
C ASN A 130 8.81 2.60 -12.69
N GLU A 131 9.69 2.37 -11.72
CA GLU A 131 11.13 2.24 -11.96
C GLU A 131 11.48 1.12 -12.95
N GLU A 132 10.85 -0.05 -12.80
CA GLU A 132 11.08 -1.20 -13.68
C GLU A 132 10.61 -0.93 -15.11
N TYR A 133 9.39 -0.43 -15.28
CA TYR A 133 8.81 -0.22 -16.61
C TYR A 133 9.33 1.05 -17.29
N LYS A 134 9.75 2.06 -16.53
CA LYS A 134 10.52 3.20 -17.05
C LYS A 134 11.84 2.76 -17.67
N LYS A 135 12.55 1.82 -17.02
CA LYS A 135 13.78 1.26 -17.58
C LYS A 135 13.51 0.53 -18.89
N LYS A 136 12.54 -0.41 -18.91
CA LYS A 136 12.15 -1.14 -20.13
C LYS A 136 11.74 -0.21 -21.26
N MET A 137 10.96 0.83 -20.96
CA MET A 137 10.56 1.85 -21.93
C MET A 137 11.78 2.63 -22.46
N SER A 138 12.68 3.07 -21.58
CA SER A 138 13.88 3.81 -21.98
C SER A 138 14.78 2.97 -22.89
N ASP A 139 14.97 1.70 -22.57
CA ASP A 139 15.75 0.75 -23.39
C ASP A 139 15.11 0.56 -24.77
N MET A 140 13.77 0.46 -24.83
CA MET A 140 13.04 0.35 -26.09
C MET A 140 13.16 1.61 -26.95
N ILE A 141 13.03 2.80 -26.34
CA ILE A 141 13.19 4.08 -27.03
C ILE A 141 14.62 4.24 -27.55
N ALA A 142 15.62 3.86 -26.76
CA ALA A 142 17.03 3.89 -27.16
C ALA A 142 17.26 2.99 -28.38
N PHE A 143 16.75 1.76 -28.36
CA PHE A 143 16.82 0.83 -29.48
C PHE A 143 16.16 1.43 -30.73
N ILE A 144 14.91 1.90 -30.63
CA ILE A 144 14.18 2.48 -31.76
C ILE A 144 14.97 3.64 -32.40
N ASN A 145 15.46 4.56 -31.57
CA ASN A 145 16.20 5.73 -32.05
C ASN A 145 17.55 5.35 -32.69
N GLU A 146 18.27 4.38 -32.12
CA GLU A 146 19.52 3.89 -32.67
C GLU A 146 19.32 3.30 -34.07
N TYR A 147 18.36 2.38 -34.21
CA TYR A 147 18.14 1.68 -35.47
C TYR A 147 17.48 2.58 -36.53
N LEU A 148 16.60 3.50 -36.14
CA LEU A 148 16.11 4.55 -37.05
C LEU A 148 17.25 5.41 -37.61
N LYS A 149 18.25 5.73 -36.79
CA LYS A 149 19.43 6.49 -37.21
C LYS A 149 20.31 5.67 -38.15
N LYS A 150 20.53 4.38 -37.87
CA LYS A 150 21.28 3.47 -38.75
C LYS A 150 20.62 3.34 -40.13
N LEU A 151 19.30 3.14 -40.17
CA LEU A 151 18.52 3.03 -41.41
C LEU A 151 18.38 4.34 -42.18
N SER A 152 18.54 5.49 -41.52
CA SER A 152 18.48 6.81 -42.19
C SER A 152 19.81 7.22 -42.82
N ARG A 153 20.88 6.45 -42.66
CA ARG A 153 22.17 6.69 -43.32
C ARG A 153 22.02 6.47 -44.83
N PRO A 154 22.42 7.44 -45.69
CA PRO A 154 22.36 7.27 -47.13
C PRO A 154 23.36 6.21 -47.60
N ILE A 155 22.93 5.34 -48.52
CA ILE A 155 23.74 4.26 -49.07
C ILE A 155 24.57 4.80 -50.25
N ARG A 156 25.90 4.74 -50.15
CA ARG A 156 26.84 5.22 -51.17
C ARG A 156 27.79 4.12 -51.64
N ASP A 157 28.12 3.17 -50.78
CA ASP A 157 29.01 2.06 -51.08
C ASP A 157 28.49 0.72 -50.52
N LEU A 158 29.24 -0.35 -50.77
CA LEU A 158 28.90 -1.70 -50.29
C LEU A 158 29.03 -1.84 -48.76
N ASP A 159 29.85 -1.02 -48.11
CA ASP A 159 29.97 -1.03 -46.64
C ASP A 159 28.72 -0.43 -45.99
N ASP A 160 28.12 0.62 -46.59
CA ASP A 160 26.82 1.15 -46.18
C ASP A 160 25.70 0.11 -46.31
N VAL A 161 25.72 -0.69 -47.40
CA VAL A 161 24.76 -1.80 -47.59
C VAL A 161 24.95 -2.86 -46.49
N ARG A 162 26.18 -3.25 -46.18
CA ARG A 162 26.46 -4.22 -45.11
C ARG A 162 25.94 -3.72 -43.77
N PHE A 163 26.21 -2.46 -43.43
CA PHE A 163 25.75 -1.85 -42.20
C PHE A 163 24.22 -1.77 -42.09
N ALA A 164 23.52 -1.45 -43.19
CA ALA A 164 22.06 -1.44 -43.22
C ALA A 164 21.49 -2.87 -43.06
N MET A 165 22.08 -3.87 -43.71
CA MET A 165 21.64 -5.26 -43.61
C MET A 165 21.86 -5.84 -42.19
N GLU A 166 22.98 -5.53 -41.54
CA GLU A 166 23.21 -5.91 -40.14
C GLU A 166 22.17 -5.26 -39.21
N ALA A 167 21.83 -3.99 -39.46
CA ALA A 167 20.79 -3.30 -38.71
C ALA A 167 19.41 -3.95 -38.89
N LEU A 168 19.03 -4.30 -40.12
CA LEU A 168 17.78 -4.99 -40.42
C LEU A 168 17.69 -6.38 -39.78
N SER A 169 18.78 -7.16 -39.82
CA SER A 169 18.84 -8.46 -39.15
C SER A 169 18.61 -8.30 -37.65
N SER A 170 19.29 -7.33 -37.03
CA SER A 170 19.17 -7.07 -35.60
C SER A 170 17.75 -6.62 -35.21
N ILE A 171 17.08 -5.82 -36.04
CA ILE A 171 15.68 -5.43 -35.82
C ILE A 171 14.80 -6.69 -35.86
N ARG A 172 14.97 -7.55 -36.86
CA ARG A 172 14.14 -8.75 -37.02
C ARG A 172 14.32 -9.75 -35.89
N ASP A 173 15.55 -9.89 -35.37
CA ASP A 173 15.84 -10.80 -34.25
C ASP A 173 15.20 -10.32 -32.94
N ASN A 174 15.02 -9.01 -32.76
CA ASN A 174 14.45 -8.42 -31.54
C ASN A 174 12.95 -8.06 -31.67
N GLU A 175 12.38 -8.10 -32.86
CA GLU A 175 11.02 -7.64 -33.17
C GLU A 175 9.95 -8.28 -32.27
N ILE A 176 10.01 -9.61 -32.11
CA ILE A 176 9.05 -10.37 -31.30
C ILE A 176 9.12 -9.94 -29.83
N GLN A 177 10.34 -9.83 -29.29
CA GLN A 177 10.54 -9.43 -27.90
C GLN A 177 10.04 -8.01 -27.66
N MET A 178 10.29 -7.09 -28.60
CA MET A 178 9.85 -5.71 -28.50
C MET A 178 8.33 -5.60 -28.50
N ASP A 179 7.64 -6.27 -29.43
CA ASP A 179 6.17 -6.25 -29.48
C ASP A 179 5.55 -6.87 -28.21
N MET A 180 6.12 -7.98 -27.71
CA MET A 180 5.70 -8.59 -26.44
C MET A 180 5.92 -7.69 -25.21
N THR A 181 6.91 -6.78 -25.25
CA THR A 181 7.23 -5.89 -24.13
C THR A 181 6.36 -4.63 -24.14
N LEU A 182 5.83 -4.24 -25.31
CA LEU A 182 5.13 -2.98 -25.49
C LEU A 182 3.78 -2.95 -24.74
N GLY A 183 2.98 -4.01 -24.85
CA GLY A 183 1.71 -4.13 -24.13
C GLY A 183 1.85 -4.04 -22.59
N PRO A 184 2.78 -4.80 -21.98
CA PRO A 184 3.06 -4.68 -20.55
C PRO A 184 3.48 -3.28 -20.09
N ILE A 185 4.20 -2.51 -20.90
CA ILE A 185 4.53 -1.11 -20.59
C ILE A 185 3.25 -0.27 -20.53
N GLU A 186 2.40 -0.35 -21.55
CA GLU A 186 1.12 0.38 -21.59
C GLU A 186 0.22 0.01 -20.39
N GLU A 187 0.12 -1.28 -20.07
CA GLU A 187 -0.68 -1.74 -18.94
C GLU A 187 -0.10 -1.28 -17.58
N ALA A 188 1.24 -1.30 -17.41
CA ALA A 188 1.88 -0.82 -16.20
C ALA A 188 1.59 0.67 -15.95
N TYR A 189 1.70 1.51 -16.98
CA TYR A 189 1.38 2.94 -16.86
C TYR A 189 -0.11 3.22 -16.69
N ALA A 190 -0.99 2.37 -17.25
CA ALA A 190 -2.42 2.43 -16.97
C ALA A 190 -2.74 2.13 -15.49
N ILE A 191 -2.03 1.17 -14.88
CA ILE A 191 -2.12 0.87 -13.44
C ILE A 191 -1.64 2.08 -12.62
N LEU A 192 -0.48 2.64 -12.94
CA LEU A 192 0.08 3.81 -12.23
C LEU A 192 -0.88 5.01 -12.27
N ASN A 193 -1.47 5.29 -13.43
CA ASN A 193 -2.46 6.35 -13.60
C ASN A 193 -3.73 6.07 -12.79
N ARG A 194 -4.22 4.84 -12.78
CA ARG A 194 -5.41 4.43 -11.99
C ARG A 194 -5.23 4.63 -10.48
N PHE A 195 -4.02 4.45 -9.96
CA PHE A 195 -3.72 4.63 -8.54
C PHE A 195 -3.18 6.03 -8.21
N GLU A 196 -3.33 7.00 -9.12
CA GLU A 196 -2.96 8.41 -8.94
C GLU A 196 -1.50 8.60 -8.54
N VAL A 197 -0.62 7.76 -9.07
CA VAL A 197 0.83 7.90 -8.86
C VAL A 197 1.32 9.04 -9.73
N GLU A 198 2.11 9.95 -9.16
CA GLU A 198 2.73 11.03 -9.92
C GLU A 198 3.72 10.44 -10.94
N VAL A 199 3.28 10.36 -12.19
CA VAL A 199 4.09 10.04 -13.36
C VAL A 199 4.46 11.35 -14.04
N THR A 200 5.70 11.46 -14.50
CA THR A 200 6.16 12.67 -15.19
C THR A 200 5.47 12.81 -16.54
N LYS A 201 5.30 14.05 -17.02
CA LYS A 201 4.68 14.28 -18.34
C LYS A 201 5.49 13.62 -19.45
N GLU A 202 6.81 13.65 -19.32
CA GLU A 202 7.75 13.02 -20.23
C GLU A 202 7.52 11.51 -20.33
N GLU A 203 7.28 10.83 -19.20
CA GLU A 203 6.96 9.40 -19.19
C GLU A 203 5.62 9.12 -19.87
N SER A 204 4.59 9.91 -19.58
CA SER A 204 3.27 9.74 -20.21
C SER A 204 3.34 9.91 -21.74
N GLU A 205 3.99 10.98 -22.21
CA GLU A 205 4.16 11.24 -23.65
C GLU A 205 5.03 10.16 -24.32
N ALA A 206 6.04 9.65 -23.61
CA ALA A 206 6.89 8.57 -24.10
C ALA A 206 6.09 7.27 -24.32
N VAL A 207 5.22 6.88 -23.38
CA VAL A 207 4.35 5.70 -23.52
C VAL A 207 3.40 5.87 -24.71
N ASP A 208 2.72 7.02 -24.80
CA ASP A 208 1.75 7.30 -25.87
C ASP A 208 2.38 7.26 -27.28
N THR A 209 3.63 7.71 -27.40
CA THR A 209 4.36 7.76 -28.67
C THR A 209 5.17 6.50 -28.97
N LEU A 210 5.30 5.58 -28.00
CA LEU A 210 6.14 4.39 -28.12
C LEU A 210 5.66 3.47 -29.25
N ARG A 211 4.37 3.15 -29.28
CA ARG A 211 3.79 2.26 -30.30
C ARG A 211 3.87 2.87 -31.69
N TYR A 212 3.68 4.18 -31.82
CA TYR A 212 3.89 4.89 -33.08
C TYR A 212 5.36 4.82 -33.54
N SER A 213 6.31 5.04 -32.63
CA SER A 213 7.73 5.02 -32.94
C SER A 213 8.22 3.63 -33.33
N PHE A 214 7.69 2.58 -32.70
CA PHE A 214 7.96 1.19 -33.06
C PHE A 214 7.40 0.82 -34.45
N ASN A 215 6.14 1.16 -34.73
CA ASN A 215 5.55 0.96 -36.05
C ASN A 215 6.32 1.72 -37.15
N LYS A 216 6.83 2.92 -36.84
CA LYS A 216 7.67 3.70 -37.75
C LYS A 216 9.01 3.00 -38.03
N LEU A 217 9.63 2.38 -37.03
CA LEU A 217 10.83 1.57 -37.22
C LEU A 217 10.54 0.38 -38.14
N GLN A 218 9.46 -0.36 -37.90
CA GLN A 218 9.04 -1.47 -38.75
C GLN A 218 8.75 -1.04 -40.19
N SER A 219 8.13 0.13 -40.40
CA SER A 219 7.86 0.63 -41.76
C SER A 219 9.11 1.02 -42.55
N LYS A 220 10.21 1.33 -41.84
CA LYS A 220 11.50 1.70 -42.44
C LYS A 220 12.43 0.51 -42.61
N ALA A 221 12.20 -0.57 -41.87
CA ALA A 221 12.96 -1.81 -41.95
C ALA A 221 12.45 -2.67 -43.12
#